data_AF-A0A354P379-F1
#
_entry.id   AF-A0A354P379-F1
#
_cell.length_a   1.000
_cell.length_b   1.000
_cell.length_c   1.000
_cell.angle_alpha   90.00
_cell.angle_beta   90.00
_cell.angle_gamma   90.00
#
_symmetry.space_group_name_H-M   'P 1'
#
loop_
_entity.id
_entity.type
_entity.pdbx_description
1 polymer ?
#
loop_
_entity_poly.entity_id
_entity_poly.type
_entity_poly.pdbx_seq_one_letter_code
_entity_poly.pdbx_strand_id
1 'polypeptide(L)'
;MALGKLWNALFGKRPETEANAMANVVERSDAAASAQIGKSVGLTTPSAKTTLPHAGNVPQSSVAERPILKTKRKALVGKARKSAQAPALVVAEVSEVAEVAFKRIPHPKKNAWTKLIAGRQILSILDTNLGDASRAVELLEAIVCDSVPTPKYVAIDDFDLASGGTTVLQFHQQVRRVGGKAVPIPGSIDEGLRQLSRTIGTVDLVLIDDAKPQLHGEDTQRLLNRVTHSGTLVLRRDAKNNWTIVELGVIASLALPKSDISKAKSTRAA
;
A
#
# COMPACT_ATOMS: atom_id res chain seq x y z
N MET A 1 -2.66 -12.08 -45.57
CA MET A 1 -3.16 -10.91 -44.80
C MET A 1 -2.24 -10.69 -43.61
N ALA A 2 -1.73 -9.48 -43.42
CA ALA A 2 -0.63 -9.20 -42.48
C ALA A 2 -1.09 -9.16 -41.01
N LEU A 3 -0.42 -9.94 -40.16
CA LEU A 3 -0.63 -10.08 -38.71
C LEU A 3 -0.69 -8.75 -37.95
N GLY A 4 -0.07 -7.68 -38.47
CA GLY A 4 -0.14 -6.35 -37.86
C GLY A 4 -1.55 -5.76 -37.74
N LYS A 5 -2.49 -6.15 -38.62
CA LYS A 5 -3.88 -5.65 -38.57
C LYS A 5 -4.70 -6.27 -37.43
N LEU A 6 -4.37 -7.50 -37.00
CA LEU A 6 -5.09 -8.18 -35.92
C LEU A 6 -4.70 -7.61 -34.55
N TRP A 7 -3.44 -7.17 -34.40
CA TRP A 7 -2.95 -6.65 -33.12
C TRP A 7 -3.55 -5.28 -32.78
N ASN A 8 -3.76 -4.41 -33.79
CA ASN A 8 -4.41 -3.12 -33.60
C ASN A 8 -5.90 -3.23 -33.26
N ALA A 9 -6.57 -4.31 -33.67
CA ALA A 9 -7.99 -4.54 -33.35
C ALA A 9 -8.21 -5.02 -31.91
N LEU A 10 -7.22 -5.70 -31.30
CA LEU A 10 -7.36 -6.26 -29.96
C LEU A 10 -7.02 -5.26 -28.84
N PHE A 11 -6.19 -4.25 -29.12
CA PHE A 11 -5.68 -3.30 -28.11
C PHE A 11 -6.15 -1.86 -28.30
N GLY A 12 -7.21 -1.65 -29.10
CA GLY A 12 -8.07 -0.46 -28.97
C GLY A 12 -7.34 0.87 -29.04
N LYS A 13 -6.59 1.14 -30.11
CA LYS A 13 -6.38 2.54 -30.50
C LYS A 13 -7.67 3.06 -31.11
N ARG A 14 -8.46 3.80 -30.31
CA ARG A 14 -9.52 4.65 -30.87
C ARG A 14 -8.85 5.64 -31.85
N PRO A 15 -9.36 5.80 -33.08
CA PRO A 15 -8.91 6.89 -33.93
C PRO A 15 -9.28 8.21 -33.25
N GLU A 16 -8.27 9.03 -32.98
CA GLU A 16 -8.46 10.44 -32.64
C GLU A 16 -9.08 11.11 -33.87
N THR A 17 -10.31 11.60 -33.71
CA THR A 17 -10.95 12.46 -34.70
C THR A 17 -10.33 13.84 -34.55
N GLU A 18 -9.42 14.18 -35.46
CA GLU A 18 -8.91 15.54 -35.63
C GLU A 18 -10.03 16.51 -36.02
N ALA A 19 -9.84 17.74 -35.55
CA ALA A 19 -10.75 18.87 -35.54
C ALA A 19 -11.14 19.39 -36.92
N ASN A 20 -12.28 20.10 -36.98
CA ASN A 20 -12.35 21.29 -37.83
C ASN A 20 -13.24 22.38 -37.23
N ALA A 21 -12.83 23.61 -37.54
CA ALA A 21 -13.03 24.87 -36.83
C ALA A 21 -14.38 25.58 -37.03
N MET A 22 -14.68 26.54 -36.14
CA MET A 22 -15.09 27.94 -36.42
C MET A 22 -15.16 28.70 -35.08
N ALA A 23 -14.29 29.70 -34.82
CA ALA A 23 -14.58 31.15 -34.87
C ALA A 23 -15.91 31.53 -34.16
N ASN A 24 -15.99 32.50 -33.24
CA ASN A 24 -15.51 33.87 -33.36
C ASN A 24 -15.83 34.70 -32.07
N VAL A 25 -15.21 35.90 -31.94
CA VAL A 25 -15.65 37.10 -31.17
C VAL A 25 -15.47 37.04 -29.63
N VAL A 26 -14.47 37.69 -29.00
CA VAL A 26 -14.23 39.15 -28.73
C VAL A 26 -15.27 39.79 -27.79
N GLU A 27 -14.87 40.12 -26.55
CA GLU A 27 -14.98 41.43 -25.86
C GLU A 27 -14.56 41.28 -24.38
N ARG A 28 -13.43 41.87 -23.97
CA ARG A 28 -13.32 43.11 -23.16
C ARG A 28 -14.13 43.11 -21.85
N SER A 29 -13.43 43.15 -20.72
CA SER A 29 -13.55 44.26 -19.74
C SER A 29 -12.44 44.19 -18.70
N ASP A 30 -11.70 45.29 -18.64
CA ASP A 30 -10.75 45.66 -17.60
C ASP A 30 -11.45 46.07 -16.28
N ALA A 31 -10.64 46.05 -15.22
CA ALA A 31 -10.68 46.91 -14.04
C ALA A 31 -11.87 46.82 -13.07
N ALA A 32 -11.58 46.55 -11.79
CA ALA A 32 -11.37 47.60 -10.79
C ALA A 32 -11.47 47.05 -9.36
N ALA A 33 -10.61 47.59 -8.50
CA ALA A 33 -10.63 47.43 -7.06
C ALA A 33 -11.95 47.93 -6.43
N SER A 34 -12.35 47.34 -5.30
CA SER A 34 -12.92 48.07 -4.17
C SER A 34 -12.92 47.23 -2.90
N ALA A 35 -12.46 47.88 -1.83
CA ALA A 35 -12.48 47.45 -0.45
C ALA A 35 -13.86 47.68 0.19
N GLN A 36 -14.28 46.78 1.09
CA GLN A 36 -15.21 46.99 2.22
C GLN A 36 -14.85 45.91 3.26
N ILE A 37 -14.42 46.15 4.51
CA ILE A 37 -14.97 46.91 5.65
C ILE A 37 -16.40 46.49 6.05
N GLY A 38 -16.48 45.76 7.18
CA GLY A 38 -17.66 45.47 8.02
C GLY A 38 -17.37 44.19 8.81
N LYS A 39 -17.18 44.11 10.14
CA LYS A 39 -17.71 44.78 11.34
C LYS A 39 -19.17 44.42 11.69
N SER A 40 -19.35 43.28 12.36
CA SER A 40 -20.40 42.94 13.35
C SER A 40 -19.99 41.58 13.98
N VAL A 41 -19.76 41.38 15.29
CA VAL A 41 -20.57 41.54 16.53
C VAL A 41 -21.76 40.57 16.62
N GLY A 42 -21.70 39.69 17.65
CA GLY A 42 -22.72 38.75 18.13
C GLY A 42 -22.14 37.34 18.25
N LEU A 43 -21.71 36.79 19.39
CA LEU A 43 -22.23 36.76 20.76
C LEU A 43 -23.67 36.22 20.85
N THR A 44 -23.83 34.90 20.89
CA THR A 44 -24.80 34.20 21.76
C THR A 44 -24.46 32.72 21.87
N THR A 45 -23.95 32.32 23.04
CA THR A 45 -24.21 31.04 23.70
C THR A 45 -25.71 30.84 23.91
N PRO A 46 -26.19 29.58 23.90
CA PRO A 46 -26.97 29.13 25.04
C PRO A 46 -26.41 27.87 25.69
N SER A 47 -26.17 28.03 26.98
CA SER A 47 -26.01 26.99 27.98
C SER A 47 -27.38 26.36 28.26
N ALA A 48 -27.51 25.04 28.17
CA ALA A 48 -28.63 24.30 28.75
C ALA A 48 -28.06 23.25 29.70
N LYS A 49 -28.53 23.37 30.94
CA LYS A 49 -28.10 22.70 32.16
C LYS A 49 -29.10 21.59 32.49
N THR A 50 -28.63 20.57 33.23
CA THR A 50 -29.43 19.68 34.10
C THR A 50 -30.13 18.54 33.33
N THR A 51 -29.94 17.24 33.63
CA THR A 51 -30.27 16.58 34.91
C THR A 51 -29.69 15.15 34.93
N LEU A 52 -29.04 14.75 36.03
CA LEU A 52 -28.87 13.35 36.51
C LEU A 52 -29.92 13.12 37.63
N PRO A 53 -30.20 11.90 38.15
CA PRO A 53 -29.83 10.54 37.71
C PRO A 53 -31.06 9.61 37.57
N HIS A 54 -30.96 8.50 36.84
CA HIS A 54 -31.89 7.38 37.01
C HIS A 54 -31.14 6.05 37.12
N ALA A 55 -31.33 5.42 38.27
CA ALA A 55 -30.89 4.08 38.59
C ALA A 55 -31.83 3.05 37.96
N GLY A 56 -31.29 1.87 37.68
CA GLY A 56 -32.06 0.66 37.39
C GLY A 56 -32.39 0.48 35.90
N ASN A 57 -31.66 -0.38 35.21
CA ASN A 57 -32.06 -1.78 35.10
C ASN A 57 -30.98 -2.52 34.30
N VAL A 58 -30.59 -3.70 34.79
CA VAL A 58 -29.73 -4.64 34.08
C VAL A 58 -30.64 -5.48 33.17
N PRO A 59 -30.53 -5.42 31.83
CA PRO A 59 -31.04 -6.49 31.00
C PRO A 59 -29.96 -7.57 30.93
N GLN A 60 -30.19 -8.67 31.64
CA GLN A 60 -29.60 -9.97 31.33
C GLN A 60 -29.91 -10.27 29.86
N SER A 61 -28.92 -10.10 28.97
CA SER A 61 -29.02 -10.62 27.61
C SER A 61 -28.78 -12.12 27.67
N SER A 62 -29.86 -12.84 27.45
CA SER A 62 -29.94 -14.28 27.37
C SER A 62 -28.92 -14.83 26.37
N VAL A 63 -28.18 -15.83 26.83
CA VAL A 63 -27.36 -16.71 25.99
C VAL A 63 -28.29 -17.42 25.02
N ALA A 64 -28.37 -16.90 23.80
CA ALA A 64 -28.98 -17.62 22.68
C ALA A 64 -28.00 -18.72 22.25
N GLU A 65 -28.19 -19.91 22.82
CA GLU A 65 -27.62 -21.15 22.35
C GLU A 65 -27.91 -21.30 20.85
N ARG A 66 -26.86 -21.22 20.04
CA ARG A 66 -26.95 -21.59 18.63
C ARG A 66 -27.16 -23.11 18.56
N PRO A 67 -28.17 -23.61 17.84
CA PRO A 67 -28.40 -25.04 17.69
C PRO A 67 -27.23 -25.66 16.92
N ILE A 68 -26.52 -26.57 17.60
CA ILE A 68 -25.50 -27.42 17.00
C ILE A 68 -26.22 -28.39 16.06
N LEU A 69 -26.22 -28.06 14.76
CA LEU A 69 -26.65 -28.96 13.69
C LEU A 69 -25.71 -30.17 13.63
N LYS A 70 -26.08 -31.20 14.40
CA LYS A 70 -25.52 -32.55 14.33
C LYS A 70 -25.83 -33.14 12.94
N THR A 71 -24.93 -32.91 11.99
CA THR A 71 -24.94 -33.61 10.71
C THR A 71 -24.44 -35.03 10.93
N LYS A 72 -25.39 -35.97 11.09
CA LYS A 72 -25.16 -37.41 11.01
C LYS A 72 -24.60 -37.74 9.62
N ARG A 73 -23.28 -37.85 9.50
CA ARG A 73 -22.64 -38.53 8.36
C ARG A 73 -22.95 -40.02 8.48
N LYS A 74 -23.95 -40.48 7.71
CA LYS A 74 -24.15 -41.91 7.43
C LYS A 74 -22.90 -42.40 6.70
N ALA A 75 -22.18 -43.33 7.33
CA ALA A 75 -21.15 -44.12 6.68
C ALA A 75 -21.82 -44.99 5.61
N LEU A 76 -21.69 -44.60 4.34
CA LEU A 76 -21.97 -45.47 3.21
C LEU A 76 -20.75 -46.38 3.04
N VAL A 77 -20.86 -47.58 3.59
CA VAL A 77 -19.99 -48.72 3.29
C VAL A 77 -20.27 -49.12 1.83
N GLY A 78 -19.54 -48.47 0.92
CA GLY A 78 -19.50 -48.81 -0.49
C GLY A 78 -18.44 -49.88 -0.74
N LYS A 79 -18.88 -51.05 -1.17
CA LYS A 79 -18.07 -52.18 -1.66
C LYS A 79 -16.91 -51.72 -2.56
N ALA A 80 -15.70 -52.09 -2.17
CA ALA A 80 -14.52 -52.04 -3.03
C ALA A 80 -14.76 -52.88 -4.28
N ARG A 81 -14.89 -52.23 -5.44
CA ARG A 81 -14.77 -52.89 -6.74
C ARG A 81 -13.31 -52.87 -7.17
N LYS A 82 -12.80 -54.09 -7.36
CA LYS A 82 -11.55 -54.44 -8.01
C LYS A 82 -11.40 -53.73 -9.37
N SER A 83 -10.19 -53.22 -9.58
CA SER A 83 -9.46 -53.20 -10.86
C SER A 83 -10.15 -52.61 -12.10
N ALA A 84 -9.77 -51.37 -12.42
CA ALA A 84 -9.47 -51.00 -13.80
C ALA A 84 -8.07 -50.37 -13.80
N GLN A 85 -7.15 -51.09 -14.42
CA GLN A 85 -5.76 -50.72 -14.65
C GLN A 85 -5.74 -49.46 -15.51
N ALA A 86 -5.38 -48.32 -14.90
CA ALA A 86 -5.18 -47.08 -15.62
C ALA A 86 -4.00 -47.26 -16.59
N PRO A 87 -4.13 -46.86 -17.87
CA PRO A 87 -3.03 -46.91 -18.82
C PRO A 87 -1.89 -46.04 -18.29
N ALA A 88 -0.69 -46.61 -18.28
CA ALA A 88 0.53 -45.89 -17.93
C ALA A 88 0.69 -44.70 -18.87
N LEU A 89 0.33 -43.51 -18.39
CA LEU A 89 0.69 -42.26 -19.04
C LEU A 89 2.22 -42.18 -18.99
N VAL A 90 2.84 -42.38 -20.15
CA VAL A 90 4.22 -42.02 -20.39
C VAL A 90 4.31 -40.51 -20.18
N VAL A 91 4.77 -40.11 -18.99
CA VAL A 91 5.10 -38.72 -18.68
C VAL A 91 6.33 -38.41 -19.51
N ALA A 92 6.11 -37.88 -20.71
CA ALA A 92 7.16 -37.26 -21.49
C ALA A 92 7.77 -36.16 -20.62
N GLU A 93 9.04 -36.31 -20.29
CA GLU A 93 9.86 -35.33 -19.60
C GLU A 93 10.02 -34.12 -20.53
N VAL A 94 9.01 -33.26 -20.55
CA VAL A 94 9.07 -31.97 -21.25
C VAL A 94 9.91 -31.04 -20.38
N SER A 95 11.23 -31.26 -20.41
CA SER A 95 12.24 -30.31 -19.97
C SER A 95 12.36 -29.21 -21.04
N GLU A 96 11.30 -28.42 -21.19
CA GLU A 96 11.33 -27.20 -22.00
C GLU A 96 11.14 -26.04 -21.04
N VAL A 97 12.22 -25.68 -20.35
CA VAL A 97 12.34 -24.40 -19.64
C VAL A 97 12.32 -23.35 -20.74
N ALA A 98 11.12 -22.86 -21.06
CA ALA A 98 10.95 -21.76 -21.98
C ALA A 98 11.83 -20.60 -21.49
N GLU A 99 12.96 -20.39 -22.15
CA GLU A 99 13.78 -19.21 -22.02
C GLU A 99 12.93 -18.04 -22.49
N VAL A 100 12.12 -17.51 -21.57
CA VAL A 100 11.51 -16.20 -21.73
C VAL A 100 12.70 -15.26 -21.84
N ALA A 101 12.96 -14.79 -23.06
CA ALA A 101 13.98 -13.80 -23.34
C ALA A 101 13.64 -12.52 -22.56
N PHE A 102 14.10 -12.46 -21.32
CA PHE A 102 14.08 -11.25 -20.51
C PHE A 102 14.96 -10.26 -21.23
N LYS A 103 14.35 -9.34 -21.98
CA LYS A 103 15.04 -8.17 -22.50
C LYS A 103 15.75 -7.53 -21.31
N ARG A 104 17.08 -7.69 -21.26
CA ARG A 104 17.91 -7.08 -20.22
C ARG A 104 17.62 -5.59 -20.25
N ILE A 105 16.91 -5.12 -19.22
CA ILE A 105 16.67 -3.71 -19.03
C ILE A 105 18.07 -3.08 -18.89
N PRO A 106 18.40 -2.03 -19.66
CA PRO A 106 19.69 -1.36 -19.53
C PRO A 106 19.95 -1.01 -18.06
N HIS A 107 21.17 -1.26 -17.57
CA HIS A 107 21.50 -1.03 -16.17
C HIS A 107 21.09 0.40 -15.76
N PRO A 108 20.37 0.55 -14.63
CA PRO A 108 19.90 1.84 -14.18
C PRO A 108 21.09 2.77 -13.95
N LYS A 109 20.88 4.06 -14.24
CA LYS A 109 21.80 5.12 -13.82
C LYS A 109 22.01 4.98 -12.30
N LYS A 110 23.25 5.15 -11.82
CA LYS A 110 23.60 5.08 -10.39
C LYS A 110 22.69 6.03 -9.59
N ASN A 111 21.64 5.50 -8.98
CA ASN A 111 20.69 6.25 -8.16
C ASN A 111 21.02 6.08 -6.67
N ALA A 112 20.43 6.89 -5.79
CA ALA A 112 20.68 6.79 -4.35
C ALA A 112 20.36 5.39 -3.80
N TRP A 113 19.34 4.72 -4.36
CA TRP A 113 18.92 3.37 -4.00
C TRP A 113 20.03 2.35 -4.14
N THR A 114 20.76 2.36 -5.28
CA THR A 114 21.86 1.40 -5.52
C THR A 114 22.89 1.38 -4.40
N LYS A 115 23.18 2.51 -3.74
CA LYS A 115 24.11 2.56 -2.61
C LYS A 115 23.51 1.97 -1.34
N LEU A 116 22.24 2.23 -1.08
CA LEU A 116 21.55 1.77 0.13
C LEU A 116 21.29 0.27 0.12
N ILE A 117 21.05 -0.30 -1.06
CA ILE A 117 20.70 -1.72 -1.25
C ILE A 117 21.87 -2.56 -1.77
N ALA A 118 23.05 -1.97 -1.96
CA ALA A 118 24.23 -2.66 -2.50
C ALA A 118 24.54 -3.95 -1.71
N GLY A 119 24.75 -5.04 -2.44
CA GLY A 119 25.15 -6.32 -1.85
C GLY A 119 24.04 -7.06 -1.10
N ARG A 120 22.78 -6.66 -1.23
CA ARG A 120 21.63 -7.34 -0.63
C ARG A 120 20.73 -7.95 -1.68
N GLN A 121 20.27 -9.17 -1.43
CA GLN A 121 19.22 -9.80 -2.22
C GLN A 121 17.87 -9.40 -1.66
N ILE A 122 17.12 -8.59 -2.41
CA ILE A 122 15.78 -8.13 -2.00
C ILE A 122 14.75 -8.86 -2.86
N LEU A 123 13.97 -9.75 -2.24
CA LEU A 123 12.92 -10.52 -2.91
C LEU A 123 11.52 -9.98 -2.61
N SER A 124 11.38 -9.24 -1.52
CA SER A 124 10.11 -8.71 -1.04
C SER A 124 10.28 -7.31 -0.45
N ILE A 125 9.44 -6.40 -0.92
CA ILE A 125 9.47 -4.98 -0.57
C ILE A 125 8.11 -4.62 0.01
N LEU A 126 8.09 -3.99 1.17
CA LEU A 126 6.92 -3.38 1.79
C LEU A 126 7.04 -1.86 1.70
N ASP A 127 6.06 -1.22 1.09
CA ASP A 127 5.94 0.22 1.03
C ASP A 127 4.66 0.65 1.74
N THR A 128 4.81 1.54 2.73
CA THR A 128 3.72 2.15 3.46
C THR A 128 3.61 3.59 2.97
N ASN A 129 2.46 3.99 2.42
CA ASN A 129 2.23 5.30 1.77
C ASN A 129 2.94 5.47 0.41
N LEU A 130 2.39 4.82 -0.61
CA LEU A 130 2.95 4.69 -1.96
C LEU A 130 2.94 6.01 -2.75
N GLY A 131 1.93 6.87 -2.54
CA GLY A 131 1.80 8.14 -3.25
C GLY A 131 1.49 7.94 -4.75
N ASP A 132 2.36 8.42 -5.64
CA ASP A 132 2.22 8.31 -7.11
C ASP A 132 2.90 7.06 -7.71
N ALA A 133 3.48 6.21 -6.85
CA ALA A 133 4.25 5.02 -7.20
C ALA A 133 5.53 5.26 -8.04
N SER A 134 5.95 6.52 -8.24
CA SER A 134 7.23 6.86 -8.89
C SER A 134 8.42 6.22 -8.17
N ARG A 135 8.42 6.25 -6.84
CA ARG A 135 9.41 5.59 -6.00
C ARG A 135 9.50 4.08 -6.24
N ALA A 136 8.37 3.42 -6.42
CA ALA A 136 8.34 1.97 -6.65
C ALA A 136 9.08 1.63 -7.95
N VAL A 137 8.89 2.46 -8.99
CA VAL A 137 9.60 2.34 -10.27
C VAL A 137 11.10 2.54 -10.08
N GLU A 138 11.53 3.63 -9.45
CA GLU A 138 12.96 3.93 -9.24
C GLU A 138 13.70 2.85 -8.43
N LEU A 139 13.04 2.32 -7.40
CA LEU A 139 13.59 1.27 -6.56
C LEU A 139 13.66 -0.07 -7.28
N LEU A 140 12.61 -0.45 -8.01
CA LEU A 140 12.61 -1.69 -8.79
C LEU A 140 13.62 -1.65 -9.93
N GLU A 141 13.79 -0.51 -10.60
CA GLU A 141 14.86 -0.36 -11.60
C GLU A 141 16.24 -0.63 -11.00
N ALA A 142 16.47 -0.24 -9.73
CA ALA A 142 17.71 -0.51 -9.00
C ALA A 142 17.89 -1.98 -8.57
N ILE A 143 16.82 -2.77 -8.45
CA ILE A 143 16.85 -4.15 -7.93
C ILE A 143 16.73 -5.19 -9.05
N VAL A 144 15.81 -4.99 -10.00
CA VAL A 144 15.35 -6.01 -10.96
C VAL A 144 16.46 -6.50 -11.88
N CYS A 145 17.50 -5.69 -12.11
CA CYS A 145 18.65 -6.11 -12.92
C CYS A 145 19.41 -7.31 -12.33
N ASP A 146 19.42 -7.45 -11.00
CA ASP A 146 20.27 -8.41 -10.30
C ASP A 146 19.47 -9.51 -9.58
N SER A 147 18.14 -9.36 -9.46
CA SER A 147 17.28 -10.27 -8.69
C SER A 147 16.62 -11.34 -9.55
N VAL A 148 16.96 -12.61 -9.29
CA VAL A 148 16.17 -13.77 -9.70
C VAL A 148 15.82 -14.55 -8.41
N PRO A 149 14.54 -14.81 -8.08
CA PRO A 149 13.33 -14.49 -8.84
C PRO A 149 12.92 -13.01 -8.80
N THR A 150 11.94 -12.63 -9.64
CA THR A 150 11.32 -11.30 -9.66
C THR A 150 10.84 -10.86 -8.28
N PRO A 151 11.21 -9.65 -7.80
CA PRO A 151 10.82 -9.16 -6.49
C PRO A 151 9.33 -8.85 -6.41
N LYS A 152 8.74 -9.12 -5.24
CA LYS A 152 7.37 -8.76 -4.90
C LYS A 152 7.34 -7.36 -4.28
N TYR A 153 6.57 -6.46 -4.88
CA TYR A 153 6.36 -5.12 -4.35
C TYR A 153 4.98 -5.05 -3.70
N VAL A 154 4.96 -5.04 -2.38
CA VAL A 154 3.76 -4.90 -1.55
C VAL A 154 3.57 -3.44 -1.22
N ALA A 155 2.41 -2.89 -1.53
CA ALA A 155 2.06 -1.52 -1.17
C ALA A 155 0.80 -1.52 -0.30
N ILE A 156 0.90 -0.95 0.90
CA ILE A 156 -0.24 -0.67 1.77
C ILE A 156 -0.53 0.82 1.68
N ASP A 157 -1.69 1.15 1.10
CA ASP A 157 -2.15 2.52 0.88
C ASP A 157 -3.68 2.52 0.74
N ASP A 158 -4.30 3.69 0.80
CA ASP A 158 -5.74 3.82 0.61
C ASP A 158 -6.14 3.67 -0.87
N PHE A 159 -5.21 3.86 -1.81
CA PHE A 159 -5.46 3.86 -3.26
C PHE A 159 -6.71 4.67 -3.63
N ASP A 160 -7.71 4.03 -4.24
CA ASP A 160 -8.95 4.64 -4.71
C ASP A 160 -9.90 5.07 -3.57
N LEU A 161 -9.65 4.68 -2.31
CA LEU A 161 -10.61 4.82 -1.21
C LEU A 161 -10.60 6.19 -0.51
N ALA A 162 -9.49 6.93 -0.55
CA ALA A 162 -9.34 8.18 0.22
C ALA A 162 -8.60 9.28 -0.53
N SER A 163 -8.89 9.46 -1.83
CA SER A 163 -8.15 10.38 -2.72
C SER A 163 -6.64 10.06 -2.77
N GLY A 164 -6.30 8.77 -2.79
CA GLY A 164 -4.92 8.32 -2.95
C GLY A 164 -4.33 8.78 -4.28
N GLY A 165 -3.01 8.99 -4.28
CA GLY A 165 -2.29 9.53 -5.44
C GLY A 165 -2.24 8.60 -6.66
N THR A 166 -2.54 7.30 -6.46
CA THR A 166 -2.52 6.29 -7.51
C THR A 166 -3.66 5.29 -7.33
N THR A 167 -4.23 4.83 -8.44
CA THR A 167 -5.21 3.74 -8.45
C THR A 167 -4.53 2.37 -8.33
N VAL A 168 -5.27 1.34 -7.92
CA VAL A 168 -4.77 -0.05 -7.87
C VAL A 168 -4.27 -0.52 -9.26
N LEU A 169 -4.99 -0.12 -10.31
CA LEU A 169 -4.64 -0.46 -11.69
C LEU A 169 -3.34 0.22 -12.13
N GLN A 170 -3.18 1.51 -11.84
CA GLN A 170 -1.96 2.26 -12.18
C GLN A 170 -0.74 1.67 -11.46
N PHE A 171 -0.87 1.32 -10.18
CA PHE A 171 0.20 0.67 -9.44
C PHE A 171 0.62 -0.67 -10.07
N HIS A 172 -0.35 -1.53 -10.44
CA HIS A 172 -0.04 -2.78 -11.15
C HIS A 172 0.70 -2.54 -12.48
N GLN A 173 0.26 -1.54 -13.26
CA GLN A 173 0.88 -1.21 -14.54
C GLN A 173 2.32 -0.73 -14.36
N GLN A 174 2.56 0.20 -13.42
CA GLN A 174 3.88 0.77 -13.16
C GLN A 174 4.88 -0.29 -12.68
N VAL A 175 4.51 -1.12 -11.70
CA VAL A 175 5.39 -2.17 -11.15
C VAL A 175 5.71 -3.25 -12.20
N ARG A 176 4.70 -3.69 -12.97
CA ARG A 176 4.91 -4.70 -14.01
C ARG A 176 5.76 -4.18 -15.17
N ARG A 177 5.65 -2.90 -15.50
CA ARG A 177 6.44 -2.26 -16.55
C ARG A 177 7.94 -2.40 -16.30
N VAL A 178 8.37 -2.36 -15.05
CA VAL A 178 9.78 -2.51 -14.65
C VAL A 178 10.14 -3.93 -14.21
N GLY A 179 9.26 -4.90 -14.46
CA GLY A 179 9.55 -6.31 -14.22
C GLY A 179 9.35 -6.77 -12.77
N GLY A 180 8.65 -6.02 -11.92
CA GLY A 180 8.29 -6.42 -10.56
C GLY A 180 6.92 -7.12 -10.47
N LYS A 181 6.63 -7.77 -9.34
CA LYS A 181 5.30 -8.34 -9.03
C LYS A 181 4.56 -7.47 -8.02
N ALA A 182 3.55 -6.72 -8.49
CA ALA A 182 2.71 -5.87 -7.62
C ALA A 182 1.75 -6.69 -6.75
N VAL A 183 1.67 -6.30 -5.47
CA VAL A 183 0.73 -6.79 -4.46
C VAL A 183 0.11 -5.58 -3.74
N PRO A 184 -0.95 -4.95 -4.29
CA PRO A 184 -1.63 -3.86 -3.62
C PRO A 184 -2.47 -4.39 -2.47
N ILE A 185 -2.43 -3.70 -1.33
CA ILE A 185 -3.26 -3.97 -0.16
C ILE A 185 -3.97 -2.67 0.21
N PRO A 186 -5.22 -2.47 -0.25
CA PRO A 186 -5.99 -1.27 0.07
C PRO A 186 -6.37 -1.19 1.55
N GLY A 187 -6.25 0.00 2.13
CA GLY A 187 -6.76 0.33 3.47
C GLY A 187 -5.68 0.71 4.47
N SER A 188 -6.06 0.67 5.75
CA SER A 188 -5.19 1.11 6.85
C SER A 188 -3.92 0.26 6.98
N ILE A 189 -2.85 0.87 7.49
CA ILE A 189 -1.58 0.17 7.71
C ILE A 189 -1.74 -1.08 8.59
N ASP A 190 -2.50 -0.99 9.68
CA ASP A 190 -2.67 -2.13 10.59
C ASP A 190 -3.41 -3.31 9.94
N GLU A 191 -4.43 -3.03 9.13
CA GLU A 191 -5.14 -4.05 8.37
C GLU A 191 -4.23 -4.67 7.31
N GLY A 192 -3.48 -3.83 6.59
CA GLY A 192 -2.56 -4.30 5.57
C GLY A 192 -1.42 -5.15 6.15
N LEU A 193 -0.84 -4.77 7.28
CA LEU A 193 0.19 -5.55 7.97
C LEU A 193 -0.38 -6.89 8.49
N ARG A 194 -1.62 -6.89 9.00
CA ARG A 194 -2.32 -8.14 9.38
C ARG A 194 -2.49 -9.06 8.18
N GLN A 195 -2.95 -8.54 7.04
CA GLN A 195 -3.09 -9.32 5.81
C GLN A 195 -1.74 -9.83 5.30
N LEU A 196 -0.72 -8.97 5.32
CA LEU A 196 0.64 -9.30 4.89
C LEU A 196 1.23 -10.45 5.69
N SER A 197 1.09 -10.40 7.02
CA SER A 197 1.57 -11.44 7.94
C SER A 197 0.96 -12.83 7.69
N ARG A 198 -0.22 -12.88 7.05
CA ARG A 198 -0.93 -14.13 6.72
C ARG A 198 -0.62 -14.64 5.32
N THR A 199 -0.31 -13.75 4.39
CA THR A 199 -0.25 -14.07 2.96
C THR A 199 1.18 -14.19 2.43
N ILE A 200 2.07 -13.30 2.85
CA ILE A 200 3.47 -13.26 2.40
C ILE A 200 4.40 -13.70 3.53
N GLY A 201 4.04 -13.40 4.78
CA GLY A 201 4.87 -13.68 5.94
C GLY A 201 5.80 -12.51 6.22
N THR A 202 7.10 -12.70 5.97
CA THR A 202 8.15 -11.71 6.24
C THR A 202 8.63 -11.00 4.97
N VAL A 203 9.19 -9.80 5.13
CA VAL A 203 9.73 -8.99 4.02
C VAL A 203 11.20 -8.61 4.20
N ASP A 204 11.94 -8.46 3.09
CA ASP A 204 13.38 -8.15 3.08
C ASP A 204 13.67 -6.65 3.16
N LEU A 205 12.78 -5.82 2.63
CA LEU A 205 12.92 -4.36 2.62
C LEU A 205 11.61 -3.69 3.05
N VAL A 206 11.68 -2.76 3.99
CA VAL A 206 10.57 -1.91 4.41
C VAL A 206 10.89 -0.45 4.12
N LEU A 207 9.95 0.26 3.49
CA LEU A 207 10.00 1.69 3.24
C LEU A 207 9.02 2.41 4.16
N ILE A 208 9.54 3.37 4.92
CA ILE A 208 8.79 4.18 5.87
C ILE A 208 8.91 5.66 5.47
N ASP A 209 7.77 6.32 5.34
CA ASP A 209 7.71 7.76 5.12
C ASP A 209 7.34 8.50 6.43
N ASP A 210 8.30 9.23 7.03
CA ASP A 210 8.04 10.02 8.26
C ASP A 210 7.00 11.12 8.06
N ALA A 211 6.70 11.53 6.83
CA ALA A 211 5.69 12.55 6.56
C ALA A 211 4.30 12.12 7.06
N LYS A 212 4.05 10.81 7.20
CA LYS A 212 2.83 10.26 7.79
C LYS A 212 3.20 9.38 9.00
N PRO A 213 3.09 9.90 10.24
CA PRO A 213 3.48 9.21 11.48
C PRO A 213 2.55 8.04 11.88
N GLN A 214 2.03 7.28 10.91
CA GLN A 214 1.06 6.21 11.12
C GLN A 214 1.69 4.93 11.70
N LEU A 215 3.03 4.83 11.71
CA LEU A 215 3.76 3.65 12.21
C LEU A 215 4.10 3.70 13.70
N HIS A 216 3.67 4.71 14.44
CA HIS A 216 4.04 4.88 15.84
C HIS A 216 3.14 4.14 16.84
N GLY A 217 2.02 3.54 16.38
CA GLY A 217 1.16 2.74 17.24
C GLY A 217 1.87 1.49 17.77
N GLU A 218 1.68 1.17 19.06
CA GLU A 218 2.25 -0.04 19.66
C GLU A 218 1.80 -1.30 18.92
N ASP A 219 0.51 -1.37 18.55
CA ASP A 219 -0.03 -2.48 17.78
C ASP A 219 0.58 -2.56 16.37
N THR A 220 0.79 -1.42 15.72
CA THR A 220 1.46 -1.34 14.42
C THR A 220 2.89 -1.84 14.50
N GLN A 221 3.62 -1.48 15.56
CA GLN A 221 4.99 -1.95 15.82
C GLN A 221 5.03 -3.47 16.06
N ARG A 222 4.08 -4.02 16.83
CA ARG A 222 3.95 -5.47 17.02
C ARG A 222 3.69 -6.21 15.71
N LEU A 223 2.83 -5.65 14.85
CA LEU A 223 2.55 -6.19 13.52
C LEU A 223 3.75 -6.07 12.58
N LEU A 224 4.46 -4.94 12.63
CA LEU A 224 5.67 -4.72 11.85
C LEU A 224 6.74 -5.75 12.23
N ASN A 225 7.01 -5.93 13.52
CA ASN A 225 7.93 -6.95 14.03
C ASN A 225 7.59 -8.37 13.55
N ARG A 226 6.31 -8.67 13.32
CA ARG A 226 5.86 -9.97 12.81
C ARG A 226 6.10 -10.15 11.31
N VAL A 227 6.11 -9.06 10.53
CA VAL A 227 6.38 -9.10 9.09
C VAL A 227 7.83 -8.82 8.74
N THR A 228 8.69 -8.57 9.73
CA THR A 228 10.14 -8.39 9.53
C THR A 228 10.92 -9.56 10.10
N HIS A 229 12.13 -9.77 9.59
CA HIS A 229 13.12 -10.71 10.09
C HIS A 229 14.45 -10.00 10.38
N SER A 230 15.43 -10.70 10.94
CA SER A 230 16.74 -10.12 11.32
C SER A 230 17.54 -9.54 10.14
N GLY A 231 17.26 -9.97 8.92
CA GLY A 231 17.90 -9.49 7.70
C GLY A 231 17.15 -8.33 7.03
N THR A 232 15.96 -7.98 7.52
CA THR A 232 15.14 -6.93 6.92
C THR A 232 15.85 -5.59 6.98
N LEU A 233 16.01 -4.96 5.82
CA LEU A 233 16.48 -3.58 5.73
C LEU A 233 15.29 -2.64 5.90
N VAL A 234 15.40 -1.65 6.79
CA VAL A 234 14.39 -0.59 6.88
C VAL A 234 14.99 0.71 6.42
N LEU A 235 14.34 1.31 5.42
CA LEU A 235 14.68 2.62 4.90
C LEU A 235 13.63 3.61 5.34
N ARG A 236 14.09 4.71 5.91
CA ARG A 236 13.26 5.79 6.40
C ARG A 236 13.51 7.04 5.58
N ARG A 237 12.44 7.67 5.12
CA ARG A 237 12.47 8.98 4.45
C ARG A 237 12.44 10.08 5.50
N ASP A 238 13.43 10.96 5.49
CA ASP A 238 13.43 12.15 6.33
C ASP A 238 12.53 13.26 5.74
N ALA A 239 12.29 14.33 6.53
CA ALA A 239 11.55 15.50 6.08
C ALA A 239 12.22 16.27 4.93
N LYS A 240 13.51 16.01 4.66
CA LYS A 240 14.28 16.59 3.54
C LYS A 240 14.27 15.68 2.31
N ASN A 241 13.45 14.64 2.28
CA ASN A 241 13.33 13.68 1.19
C ASN A 241 14.59 12.81 0.96
N ASN A 242 15.40 12.58 2.00
CA ASN A 242 16.53 11.66 1.96
C ASN A 242 16.17 10.32 2.60
N TRP A 243 16.67 9.24 1.99
CA TRP A 243 16.51 7.89 2.51
C TRP A 243 17.71 7.50 3.35
N THR A 244 17.44 7.03 4.57
CA THR A 244 18.46 6.57 5.52
C THR A 244 18.13 5.16 6.03
N ILE A 245 19.15 4.38 6.34
CA ILE A 245 18.99 3.06 6.94
C ILE A 245 18.71 3.24 8.42
N VAL A 246 17.67 2.58 8.93
CA VAL A 246 17.28 2.64 10.35
C VAL A 246 17.13 1.24 10.90
N GLU A 247 17.56 1.04 12.14
CA GLU A 247 17.34 -0.22 12.86
C GLU A 247 15.90 -0.31 13.38
N LEU A 248 15.32 -1.51 13.33
CA LEU A 248 13.93 -1.75 13.72
C LEU A 248 13.61 -1.22 15.14
N GLY A 249 14.53 -1.46 16.09
CA GLY A 249 14.36 -1.04 17.49
C GLY A 249 14.37 0.48 17.68
N VAL A 250 14.95 1.22 16.74
CA VAL A 250 15.05 2.69 16.81
C VAL A 250 13.75 3.37 16.36
N ILE A 251 12.98 2.72 15.48
CA ILE A 251 11.71 3.25 14.95
C ILE A 251 10.71 3.54 16.09
N ALA A 252 10.65 2.67 17.10
CA ALA A 252 9.78 2.85 18.26
C ALA A 252 10.20 4.05 19.15
N SER A 253 11.50 4.34 19.23
CA SER A 253 12.05 5.36 20.13
C SER A 253 11.97 6.79 19.59
N LEU A 254 11.86 6.96 18.28
CA LEU A 254 11.83 8.27 17.60
C LEU A 254 10.45 8.91 17.57
N ALA A 255 9.42 8.16 17.95
CA ALA A 255 8.01 8.57 17.92
C ALA A 255 7.63 9.60 19.00
N LEU A 256 8.50 9.83 19.99
CA LEU A 256 8.26 10.87 20.97
C LEU A 256 8.75 12.18 20.38
N PRO A 257 7.85 13.13 20.03
CA PRO A 257 8.29 14.51 19.87
C PRO A 257 9.01 14.83 21.17
N LYS A 258 10.28 15.26 21.07
CA LYS A 258 10.94 15.93 22.19
C LYS A 258 10.06 17.12 22.49
N SER A 259 9.13 16.97 23.43
CA SER A 259 8.41 18.09 23.98
C SER A 259 9.52 18.99 24.50
N ASP A 260 9.60 20.19 23.92
CA ASP A 260 10.48 21.23 24.41
C ASP A 260 10.03 21.58 25.82
N ILE A 261 10.51 20.82 26.82
CA ILE A 261 10.45 21.15 28.24
C ILE A 261 11.49 22.23 28.51
N SER A 262 11.42 23.33 27.75
CA SER A 262 12.25 24.51 27.97
C SER A 262 11.36 25.74 28.10
N LYS A 263 11.45 26.37 29.27
CA LYS A 263 10.90 27.67 29.68
C LYS A 263 9.46 27.71 30.21
N ALA A 264 9.25 27.10 31.37
CA ALA A 264 8.45 27.74 32.43
C ALA A 264 9.40 28.22 33.53
N LYS A 265 10.17 29.27 33.24
CA LYS A 265 11.02 29.94 34.24
C LYS A 265 10.11 30.77 35.13
N SER A 266 9.88 30.23 36.33
CA SER A 266 9.40 30.89 37.55
C SER A 266 9.58 32.42 37.54
N THR A 267 8.48 33.15 37.35
CA THR A 267 8.32 34.53 37.81
C THR A 267 7.60 34.50 39.15
N ARG A 268 8.37 34.45 40.24
CA ARG A 268 7.88 34.72 41.59
C ARG A 268 8.76 35.80 42.23
N ALA A 269 8.38 37.04 41.97
CA ALA A 269 8.69 38.28 42.70
C ALA A 269 7.78 39.34 42.04
N ALA A 270 6.97 40.14 42.73
CA ALA A 270 7.00 40.62 44.11
C ALA A 270 5.58 40.68 44.71
#